data_AF-A0A6P4EVN9-F1
#
_entry.id   AF-A0A6P4EVN9-F1
#
_cell.length_a   1.000
_cell.length_b   1.000
_cell.length_c   1.000
_cell.angle_alpha   90.00
_cell.angle_beta   90.00
_cell.angle_gamma   90.00
#
_symmetry.space_group_name_H-M   'P 1'
#
loop_
_entity.id
_entity.type
_entity.pdbx_description
1 polymer ?
#
loop_
_entity_poly.entity_id
_entity_poly.type
_entity_poly.pdbx_seq_one_letter_code
_entity_poly.pdbx_strand_id
1 'polypeptide(L)'
;MRSYQVTLIFGMALLWAVVSGTTQPPSTRRPPLTTARPTSRSCPLFPAVCSRTSPRVCGRTPRGECQRFENICHLMLANVLRLPEGVRHTRDIDCRTVRGDGPAHRRPCYEPCPPRPVVCKRSQPSQHICVRSRNNRQCKVLANKCQLRNQNCHSQPKNNWLRTDKRRCGQLQLGDKPQDCLKVPTKI
;
A
#
# COMPACT_ATOMS: atom_id res chain seq x y z
N MET A 1 -45.81 -43.30 -5.48
CA MET A 1 -46.97 -43.13 -6.39
C MET A 1 -46.92 -41.69 -6.89
N ARG A 2 -46.50 -41.44 -8.15
CA ARG A 2 -47.32 -40.94 -9.30
C ARG A 2 -48.05 -39.63 -8.96
N SER A 3 -47.98 -38.50 -9.67
CA SER A 3 -47.81 -38.17 -11.11
C SER A 3 -47.44 -36.67 -11.23
N TYR A 4 -46.49 -36.24 -12.06
CA TYR A 4 -46.59 -35.71 -13.45
C TYR A 4 -47.53 -34.51 -13.71
N GLN A 5 -46.96 -33.50 -14.42
CA GLN A 5 -47.51 -32.56 -15.43
C GLN A 5 -47.09 -31.10 -15.10
N VAL A 6 -46.18 -30.37 -15.77
CA VAL A 6 -45.89 -30.05 -17.20
C VAL A 6 -46.64 -28.81 -17.73
N THR A 7 -45.84 -27.77 -18.07
CA THR A 7 -46.03 -26.62 -19.01
C THR A 7 -47.11 -25.56 -18.80
N LEU A 8 -46.75 -24.27 -19.04
CA LEU A 8 -47.11 -23.44 -20.22
C LEU A 8 -46.68 -21.96 -19.95
N ILE A 9 -45.68 -21.38 -20.66
CA ILE A 9 -45.71 -20.57 -21.91
C ILE A 9 -45.49 -19.04 -21.70
N PHE A 10 -44.40 -18.59 -22.33
CA PHE A 10 -44.06 -17.31 -22.98
C PHE A 10 -45.12 -16.21 -23.22
N GLY A 11 -44.67 -14.95 -23.13
CA GLY A 11 -45.21 -13.77 -23.84
C GLY A 11 -44.77 -12.47 -23.16
N MET A 12 -44.40 -11.36 -23.80
CA MET A 12 -44.30 -10.95 -25.20
C MET A 12 -43.39 -9.71 -25.21
N ALA A 13 -42.47 -9.64 -26.17
CA ALA A 13 -41.62 -8.48 -26.43
C ALA A 13 -42.30 -7.53 -27.43
N LEU A 14 -41.80 -6.28 -27.46
CA LEU A 14 -41.91 -5.26 -28.52
C LEU A 14 -43.16 -4.38 -28.57
N LEU A 15 -42.96 -3.10 -28.25
CA LEU A 15 -43.67 -1.98 -28.88
C LEU A 15 -42.65 -0.94 -29.37
N TRP A 16 -42.49 -0.91 -30.70
CA TRP A 16 -42.09 0.20 -31.57
C TRP A 16 -43.23 1.24 -31.60
N ALA A 17 -43.16 2.50 -32.04
CA ALA A 17 -42.15 3.50 -32.36
C ALA A 17 -42.94 4.80 -32.70
N VAL A 18 -42.20 5.88 -32.99
CA VAL A 18 -42.57 7.08 -33.78
C VAL A 18 -43.69 8.03 -33.31
N VAL A 19 -43.27 9.24 -32.91
CA VAL A 19 -43.90 10.49 -33.40
C VAL A 19 -42.80 11.46 -33.82
N SER A 20 -42.69 11.63 -35.15
CA SER A 20 -41.90 12.66 -35.81
C SER A 20 -42.71 13.96 -35.85
N GLY A 21 -42.18 15.04 -35.27
CA GLY A 21 -42.71 16.39 -35.41
C GLY A 21 -41.72 17.26 -36.18
N THR A 22 -41.94 17.41 -37.48
CA THR A 22 -41.19 18.24 -38.42
C THR A 22 -41.58 19.71 -38.32
N THR A 23 -40.61 20.64 -38.31
CA THR A 23 -40.69 21.93 -39.02
C THR A 23 -39.30 22.57 -39.12
N GLN A 24 -38.75 22.61 -40.34
CA GLN A 24 -37.80 23.60 -40.84
C GLN A 24 -38.60 24.61 -41.70
N PRO A 25 -38.11 25.84 -41.98
CA PRO A 25 -37.33 26.07 -43.22
C PRO A 25 -36.30 27.25 -43.08
N PRO A 26 -35.71 27.84 -44.14
CA PRO A 26 -34.26 27.80 -44.36
C PRO A 26 -33.61 29.21 -44.37
N SER A 27 -32.30 29.30 -44.17
CA SER A 27 -31.57 30.48 -44.66
C SER A 27 -30.11 30.15 -44.99
N THR A 28 -29.80 30.32 -46.27
CA THR A 28 -28.50 30.30 -46.92
C THR A 28 -27.49 31.28 -46.33
N ARG A 29 -26.33 30.79 -45.90
CA ARG A 29 -25.03 31.49 -46.01
C ARG A 29 -23.85 30.55 -45.72
N ARG A 30 -23.10 30.16 -46.76
CA ARG A 30 -21.62 29.99 -46.70
C ARG A 30 -21.00 31.37 -46.97
N PRO A 31 -19.77 31.74 -46.54
CA PRO A 31 -18.52 30.93 -46.42
C PRO A 31 -17.68 31.33 -45.16
N PRO A 32 -16.34 31.12 -45.03
CA PRO A 32 -15.37 30.25 -45.72
C PRO A 32 -14.60 29.28 -44.79
N LEU A 33 -13.86 28.33 -45.39
CA LEU A 33 -12.76 27.59 -44.77
C LEU A 33 -11.62 28.55 -44.39
N THR A 34 -11.19 28.48 -43.13
CA THR A 34 -9.86 28.75 -42.52
C THR A 34 -10.19 29.04 -41.05
N THR A 35 -9.75 28.25 -40.09
CA THR A 35 -8.37 28.24 -39.57
C THR A 35 -8.26 27.02 -38.66
N ALA A 36 -7.21 26.23 -38.83
CA ALA A 36 -6.84 25.19 -37.87
C ALA A 36 -6.70 25.83 -36.48
N ARG A 37 -7.68 25.59 -35.61
CA ARG A 37 -7.60 25.96 -34.21
C ARG A 37 -6.52 25.06 -33.59
N PRO A 38 -5.38 25.58 -33.10
CA PRO A 38 -4.56 24.78 -32.22
C PRO A 38 -5.42 24.60 -30.98
N THR A 39 -5.92 23.39 -30.75
CA THR A 39 -6.32 22.97 -29.41
C THR A 39 -5.05 23.01 -28.58
N SER A 40 -4.73 24.19 -28.05
CA SER A 40 -3.83 24.29 -26.92
C SER A 40 -4.46 23.43 -25.84
N ARG A 41 -3.90 22.24 -25.65
CA ARG A 41 -4.07 21.50 -24.41
C ARG A 41 -3.35 22.30 -23.34
N SER A 42 -3.87 23.47 -22.97
CA SER A 42 -3.64 24.03 -21.65
C SER A 42 -4.49 23.19 -20.69
N CYS A 43 -4.02 21.97 -20.41
CA CYS A 43 -4.24 21.43 -19.08
C CYS A 43 -3.34 22.30 -18.19
N PRO A 44 -3.88 23.20 -17.34
CA PRO A 44 -3.08 23.63 -16.22
C PRO A 44 -2.78 22.35 -15.44
N LEU A 45 -1.53 21.88 -15.50
CA LEU A 45 -1.03 20.69 -14.79
C LEU A 45 -1.23 20.79 -13.27
N PHE A 46 -1.73 21.93 -12.78
CA PHE A 46 -2.02 22.22 -11.39
C PHE A 46 -3.36 22.96 -11.29
N PRO A 47 -4.38 22.38 -10.66
CA PRO A 47 -5.55 23.17 -10.27
C PRO A 47 -5.10 24.27 -9.26
N ALA A 48 -5.79 25.41 -9.23
CA ALA A 48 -5.52 26.52 -8.29
C ALA A 48 -5.58 26.12 -6.79
N VAL A 49 -5.93 24.86 -6.50
CA VAL A 49 -6.02 24.21 -5.19
C VAL A 49 -4.64 23.79 -4.63
N CYS A 50 -3.58 23.94 -5.42
CA CYS A 50 -2.21 23.62 -5.03
C CYS A 50 -1.53 24.75 -4.28
N SER A 51 -2.17 25.21 -3.19
CA SER A 51 -1.57 26.20 -2.30
C SER A 51 -0.37 25.59 -1.54
N ARG A 52 0.61 26.42 -1.16
CA ARG A 52 1.68 26.01 -0.24
C ARG A 52 1.15 25.58 1.14
N THR A 53 -0.05 26.01 1.51
CA THR A 53 -0.72 25.67 2.77
C THR A 53 -1.48 24.34 2.72
N SER A 54 -1.56 23.68 1.56
CA SER A 54 -2.26 22.42 1.42
C SER A 54 -1.60 21.33 2.28
N PRO A 55 -2.37 20.44 2.91
CA PRO A 55 -1.82 19.43 3.80
C PRO A 55 -0.95 18.43 3.03
N ARG A 56 0.07 17.92 3.74
CA ARG A 56 0.89 16.81 3.26
C ARG A 56 0.04 15.58 3.05
N VAL A 57 0.45 14.76 2.08
CA VAL A 57 -0.25 13.50 1.77
C VAL A 57 0.72 12.33 1.72
N CYS A 58 0.19 11.12 1.92
CA CYS A 58 0.94 9.89 1.79
C CYS A 58 0.72 9.26 0.41
N GLY A 59 1.82 8.90 -0.26
CA GLY A 59 1.78 8.10 -1.48
C GLY A 59 2.46 6.74 -1.27
N ARG A 60 1.88 5.70 -1.88
CA ARG A 60 2.39 4.33 -1.88
C ARG A 60 2.89 3.94 -3.27
N THR A 61 4.10 3.41 -3.32
CA THR A 61 4.69 2.85 -4.55
C THR A 61 4.19 1.42 -4.79
N PRO A 62 4.28 0.90 -6.02
CA PRO A 62 3.99 -0.52 -6.32
C PRO A 62 4.88 -1.50 -5.55
N ARG A 63 6.05 -1.04 -5.08
CA ARG A 63 6.97 -1.85 -4.25
C ARG A 63 6.55 -1.95 -2.78
N GLY A 64 5.43 -1.33 -2.39
CA GLY A 64 4.93 -1.33 -1.01
C GLY A 64 5.60 -0.31 -0.09
N GLU A 65 6.29 0.67 -0.66
CA GLU A 65 6.94 1.74 0.09
C GLU A 65 6.05 2.98 0.14
N CYS A 66 6.09 3.68 1.27
CA CYS A 66 5.37 4.93 1.50
C CYS A 66 6.33 6.12 1.48
N GLN A 67 5.86 7.22 0.90
CA GLN A 67 6.56 8.50 0.76
C GLN A 67 5.58 9.64 1.07
N ARG A 68 6.02 10.63 1.85
CA ARG A 68 5.24 11.87 2.05
C ARG A 68 5.51 12.83 0.89
N PHE A 69 4.45 13.49 0.46
CA PHE A 69 4.50 14.57 -0.51
C PHE A 69 4.07 15.85 0.19
N GLU A 70 4.69 16.97 -0.19
CA GLU A 70 4.40 18.30 0.38
C GLU A 70 2.91 18.60 0.36
N ASN A 71 2.22 18.23 -0.73
CA ASN A 71 0.77 18.26 -0.86
C ASN A 71 0.28 17.30 -1.96
N ILE A 72 -1.03 17.21 -2.13
CA ILE A 72 -1.67 16.35 -3.14
C ILE A 72 -1.18 16.64 -4.57
N CYS A 73 -0.84 17.89 -4.87
CA CYS A 73 -0.42 18.28 -6.21
C CYS A 73 0.97 17.76 -6.56
N HIS A 74 1.88 17.73 -5.59
CA HIS A 74 3.18 17.07 -5.76
C HIS A 74 3.02 15.56 -5.99
N LEU A 75 2.04 14.93 -5.35
CA LEU A 75 1.72 13.52 -5.61
C LEU A 75 1.15 13.33 -7.02
N MET A 76 0.22 14.19 -7.45
CA MET A 76 -0.34 14.14 -8.81
C MET A 76 0.73 14.35 -9.88
N LEU A 77 1.60 15.34 -9.69
CA LEU A 77 2.75 15.56 -10.57
C LEU A 77 3.65 14.32 -10.61
N ALA A 78 3.98 13.75 -9.46
CA ALA A 78 4.79 12.53 -9.37
C ALA A 78 4.15 11.34 -10.09
N ASN A 79 2.82 11.20 -10.03
CA ASN A 79 2.09 10.17 -10.77
C ASN A 79 2.17 10.39 -12.29
N VAL A 80 1.94 11.62 -12.75
CA VAL A 80 2.03 12.00 -14.18
C VAL A 80 3.44 11.79 -14.72
N LEU A 81 4.46 12.22 -13.97
CA LEU A 81 5.87 12.05 -14.34
C LEU A 81 6.36 10.60 -14.16
N ARG A 82 5.56 9.72 -13.54
CA ARG A 82 5.95 8.35 -13.17
C ARG A 82 7.21 8.32 -12.29
N LEU A 83 7.32 9.27 -11.37
CA LEU A 83 8.45 9.44 -10.46
C LEU A 83 7.98 9.55 -9.00
N PRO A 84 7.89 8.44 -8.25
CA PRO A 84 8.18 7.07 -8.65
C PRO A 84 7.04 6.43 -9.46
N GLU A 85 7.38 5.45 -10.29
CA GLU A 85 6.43 4.79 -11.18
C GLU A 85 5.24 4.22 -10.39
N GLY A 86 4.03 4.53 -10.86
CA GLY A 86 2.80 3.99 -10.30
C GLY A 86 2.49 4.41 -8.86
N VAL A 87 3.03 5.54 -8.38
CA VAL A 87 2.68 6.06 -7.05
C VAL A 87 1.20 6.40 -6.95
N ARG A 88 0.54 5.94 -5.88
CA ARG A 88 -0.88 6.21 -5.63
C ARG A 88 -1.07 6.86 -4.27
N HIS A 89 -2.05 7.74 -4.15
CA HIS A 89 -2.46 8.27 -2.85
C HIS A 89 -2.92 7.14 -1.92
N THR A 90 -2.54 7.20 -0.65
CA THR A 90 -2.93 6.23 0.39
C THR A 90 -3.24 6.98 1.70
N ARG A 91 -3.68 6.25 2.73
CA ARG A 91 -4.02 6.85 4.03
C ARG A 91 -2.79 7.44 4.71
N ASP A 92 -2.94 8.59 5.38
CA ASP A 92 -1.81 9.25 6.06
C ASP A 92 -1.13 8.35 7.12
N ILE A 93 -1.91 7.50 7.80
CA ILE A 93 -1.40 6.53 8.79
C ILE A 93 -0.36 5.57 8.22
N ASP A 94 -0.41 5.27 6.91
CA ASP A 94 0.55 4.38 6.26
C ASP A 94 1.95 5.04 6.19
N CYS A 95 2.02 6.38 6.25
CA CYS A 95 3.25 7.18 6.31
C CYS A 95 3.69 7.53 7.74
N ARG A 96 3.13 6.94 8.81
CA ARG A 96 3.47 7.34 10.19
C ARG A 96 4.96 7.22 10.55
N THR A 97 5.72 6.37 9.85
CA THR A 97 7.16 6.16 10.06
C THR A 97 8.02 6.98 9.10
N VAL A 98 7.42 7.68 8.14
CA VAL A 98 8.08 8.53 7.15
C VAL A 98 8.25 9.93 7.77
N ARG A 99 9.51 10.31 8.04
CA ARG A 99 9.85 11.52 8.81
C ARG A 99 10.04 12.79 7.97
N GLY A 100 9.99 12.69 6.65
CA GLY A 100 10.21 13.83 5.76
C GLY A 100 9.59 13.57 4.39
N ASP A 101 9.68 14.56 3.52
CA ASP A 101 9.01 14.55 2.22
C ASP A 101 9.98 14.10 1.11
N GLY A 102 9.46 13.44 0.08
CA GLY A 102 10.27 13.02 -1.06
C GLY A 102 10.98 11.66 -0.91
N PRO A 103 11.72 11.24 -1.94
CA PRO A 103 12.20 9.86 -2.08
C PRO A 103 13.27 9.45 -1.06
N ALA A 104 14.08 10.39 -0.54
CA ALA A 104 15.11 10.09 0.46
C ALA A 104 14.52 9.56 1.79
N HIS A 105 13.30 9.98 2.11
CA HIS A 105 12.59 9.58 3.32
C HIS A 105 11.64 8.40 3.12
N ARG A 106 11.61 7.82 1.92
CA ARG A 106 10.76 6.67 1.61
C ARG A 106 11.07 5.50 2.54
N ARG A 107 10.04 4.87 3.09
CA ARG A 107 10.15 3.70 3.98
C ARG A 107 9.09 2.66 3.60
N PRO A 108 9.23 1.39 3.99
CA PRO A 108 8.10 0.47 3.94
C PRO A 108 6.87 1.09 4.58
N CYS A 109 5.71 0.97 3.92
CA CYS A 109 4.46 1.48 4.48
C CYS A 109 4.19 0.88 5.86
N TYR A 110 3.61 1.68 6.73
CA TYR A 110 3.18 1.17 8.02
C TYR A 110 2.09 0.13 7.83
N GLU A 111 2.38 -1.09 8.29
CA GLU A 111 1.41 -2.16 8.39
C GLU A 111 1.01 -2.30 9.86
N PRO A 112 -0.27 -2.12 10.21
CA PRO A 112 -0.73 -2.41 11.55
C PRO A 112 -0.53 -3.88 11.87
N CYS A 113 -0.37 -4.16 13.15
CA CYS A 113 -0.28 -5.53 13.60
C CYS A 113 -1.62 -6.23 13.38
N PRO A 114 -1.61 -7.47 12.85
CA PRO A 114 -2.83 -8.23 12.73
C PRO A 114 -3.46 -8.37 14.13
N PRO A 115 -4.80 -8.38 14.27
CA PRO A 115 -5.45 -8.45 15.57
C PRO A 115 -5.05 -9.67 16.40
N ARG A 116 -4.67 -10.76 15.74
CA ARG A 116 -4.18 -11.99 16.34
C ARG A 116 -2.82 -12.36 15.75
N PRO A 117 -1.93 -13.00 16.53
CA PRO A 117 -0.67 -13.51 16.01
C PRO A 117 -0.88 -14.42 14.80
N VAL A 118 -0.07 -14.24 13.76
CA VAL A 118 -0.15 -15.06 12.56
C VAL A 118 0.38 -16.46 12.85
N VAL A 119 -0.28 -17.50 12.34
CA VAL A 119 0.26 -18.86 12.45
C VAL A 119 1.55 -18.96 11.63
N CYS A 120 2.68 -19.11 12.32
CA CYS A 120 3.98 -19.23 11.67
C CYS A 120 4.21 -20.66 11.19
N LYS A 121 4.71 -20.81 9.95
CA LYS A 121 5.14 -22.11 9.44
C LYS A 121 6.19 -22.74 10.37
N ARG A 122 6.07 -24.05 10.58
CA ARG A 122 7.07 -24.83 11.33
C ARG A 122 8.40 -24.78 10.58
N SER A 123 9.46 -24.45 11.29
CA SER A 123 10.81 -24.30 10.74
C SER A 123 11.74 -25.39 11.26
N GLN A 124 12.71 -25.78 10.44
CA GLN A 124 13.76 -26.72 10.85
C GLN A 124 14.79 -26.02 11.78
N PRO A 125 15.57 -26.76 12.58
CA PRO A 125 16.56 -26.17 13.50
C PRO A 125 17.59 -25.25 12.84
N SER A 126 17.92 -25.48 11.57
CA SER A 126 18.83 -24.63 10.78
C SER A 126 18.28 -23.21 10.55
N GLN A 127 16.96 -23.04 10.59
CA GLN A 127 16.27 -21.76 10.37
C GLN A 127 16.04 -20.97 11.66
N HIS A 128 16.33 -21.58 12.82
CA HIS A 128 16.22 -20.92 14.11
C HIS A 128 17.12 -19.69 14.17
N ILE A 129 16.61 -18.63 14.79
CA ILE A 129 17.27 -17.34 14.84
C ILE A 129 17.58 -16.98 16.30
N CYS A 130 18.79 -16.46 16.52
CA CYS A 130 19.12 -15.81 17.78
C CYS A 130 18.63 -14.37 17.75
N VAL A 131 17.96 -13.97 18.82
CA VAL A 131 17.48 -12.60 19.00
C VAL A 131 17.94 -12.07 20.36
N ARG A 132 18.19 -10.76 20.42
CA ARG A 132 18.56 -10.05 21.64
C ARG A 132 17.56 -8.96 21.97
N SER A 133 17.47 -8.62 23.26
CA SER A 133 16.74 -7.45 23.72
C SER A 133 17.41 -6.16 23.21
N ARG A 134 16.64 -5.07 23.16
CA ARG A 134 17.15 -3.77 22.72
C ARG A 134 18.31 -3.24 23.58
N ASN A 135 18.30 -3.54 24.87
CA ASN A 135 19.36 -3.18 25.82
C ASN A 135 20.58 -4.13 25.80
N ASN A 136 20.65 -5.08 24.84
CA ASN A 136 21.74 -6.05 24.68
C ASN A 136 21.95 -7.03 25.85
N ARG A 137 21.08 -7.05 26.87
CA ARG A 137 21.27 -7.89 28.05
C ARG A 137 20.82 -9.33 27.82
N GLN A 138 19.63 -9.51 27.26
CA GLN A 138 19.01 -10.82 27.15
C GLN A 138 19.00 -11.33 25.71
N CYS A 139 19.22 -12.63 25.55
CA CYS A 139 19.18 -13.37 24.32
C CYS A 139 18.22 -14.55 24.43
N LYS A 140 17.61 -14.92 23.31
CA LYS A 140 16.79 -16.14 23.20
C LYS A 140 16.74 -16.62 21.75
N VAL A 141 16.31 -17.87 21.56
CA VAL A 141 16.14 -18.47 20.24
C VAL A 141 14.67 -18.46 19.86
N LEU A 142 14.39 -18.02 18.62
CA LEU A 142 13.08 -18.09 17.99
C LEU A 142 13.14 -19.00 16.77
N ALA A 143 12.01 -19.60 16.42
CA ALA A 143 11.96 -20.59 15.34
C ALA A 143 12.28 -19.93 13.99
N ASN A 144 11.75 -18.73 13.74
CA ASN A 144 11.93 -18.01 12.47
C ASN A 144 11.54 -16.53 12.57
N LYS A 145 11.65 -15.82 11.43
CA LYS A 145 11.30 -14.39 11.32
C LYS A 145 9.82 -14.09 11.60
N CYS A 146 8.91 -15.02 11.31
CA CYS A 146 7.48 -14.83 11.58
C CYS A 146 7.23 -14.76 13.10
N GLN A 147 7.85 -15.65 13.89
CA GLN A 147 7.73 -15.61 15.35
C GLN A 147 8.29 -14.30 15.93
N LEU A 148 9.42 -13.82 15.40
CA LEU A 148 9.97 -12.52 15.78
C LEU A 148 9.01 -11.37 15.48
N ARG A 149 8.39 -11.37 14.28
CA ARG A 149 7.40 -10.36 13.90
C ARG A 149 6.20 -10.40 14.85
N ASN A 150 5.63 -11.58 15.12
CA ASN A 150 4.51 -11.72 16.05
C ASN A 150 4.84 -11.18 17.45
N GLN A 151 6.00 -11.54 18.00
CA GLN A 151 6.41 -11.08 19.33
C GLN A 151 6.61 -9.56 19.38
N ASN A 152 7.22 -8.97 18.35
CA ASN A 152 7.46 -7.53 18.31
C ASN A 152 6.21 -6.73 17.97
N CYS A 153 5.23 -7.32 17.25
CA CYS A 153 4.06 -6.58 16.79
C CYS A 153 3.17 -6.14 17.96
N HIS A 154 2.92 -7.05 18.89
CA HIS A 154 2.04 -6.82 20.04
C HIS A 154 2.79 -6.29 21.27
N SER A 155 4.09 -6.03 21.14
CA SER A 155 4.93 -5.56 22.24
C SER A 155 5.20 -4.06 22.12
N GLN A 156 5.50 -3.42 23.26
CA GLN A 156 5.96 -2.04 23.25
C GLN A 156 7.33 -1.93 22.57
N PRO A 157 7.64 -0.86 21.81
CA PRO A 157 8.90 -0.75 21.06
C PRO A 157 10.19 -0.91 21.88
N LYS A 158 10.16 -0.64 23.19
CA LYS A 158 11.30 -0.85 24.11
C LYS A 158 11.57 -2.32 24.42
N ASN A 159 10.53 -3.15 24.33
CA ASN A 159 10.56 -4.59 24.62
C ASN A 159 10.76 -5.44 23.36
N ASN A 160 11.00 -4.79 22.21
CA ASN A 160 11.22 -5.49 20.95
C ASN A 160 12.56 -6.24 20.95
N TRP A 161 12.53 -7.41 20.36
CA TRP A 161 13.69 -8.25 20.10
C TRP A 161 14.30 -7.91 18.74
N LEU A 162 15.62 -7.97 18.65
CA LEU A 162 16.38 -7.71 17.43
C LEU A 162 17.16 -8.97 17.06
N ARG A 163 17.18 -9.31 15.77
CA ARG A 163 18.03 -10.40 15.29
C ARG A 163 19.49 -10.10 15.62
N THR A 164 20.23 -11.11 16.05
CA THR A 164 21.65 -10.97 16.35
C THR A 164 22.44 -12.21 15.91
N ASP A 165 23.75 -12.18 16.15
CA ASP A 165 24.66 -13.28 15.85
C ASP A 165 24.24 -14.53 16.65
N LYS A 166 24.15 -15.67 15.96
CA LYS A 166 23.78 -16.96 16.55
C LYS A 166 24.66 -17.33 17.76
N ARG A 167 25.94 -16.95 17.72
CA ARG A 167 26.91 -17.21 18.79
C ARG A 167 26.51 -16.58 20.13
N ARG A 168 25.75 -15.48 20.12
CA ARG A 168 25.31 -14.80 21.37
C ARG A 168 24.30 -15.62 22.17
N CYS A 169 23.58 -16.52 21.52
CA CYS A 169 22.66 -17.43 22.19
C CYS A 169 23.34 -18.69 22.73
N GLY A 170 24.60 -18.98 22.36
CA GLY A 170 25.33 -20.14 22.86
C GLY A 170 24.59 -21.45 22.65
N GLN A 171 24.30 -22.14 23.76
CA GLN A 171 23.61 -23.43 23.80
C GLN A 171 22.08 -23.32 23.91
N LEU A 172 21.52 -22.09 23.92
CA LEU A 172 20.07 -21.91 24.01
C LEU A 172 19.35 -22.58 22.84
N GLN A 173 18.24 -23.23 23.16
CA GLN A 173 17.36 -23.92 22.22
C GLN A 173 16.01 -23.21 22.09
N LEU A 174 15.23 -23.66 21.11
CA LEU A 174 13.88 -23.14 20.92
C LEU A 174 12.99 -23.52 22.11
N GLY A 175 12.35 -22.52 22.72
CA GLY A 175 11.47 -22.72 23.88
C GLY A 175 12.12 -22.35 25.22
N ASP A 176 13.45 -22.22 25.25
CA ASP A 176 14.15 -21.75 26.43
C ASP A 176 13.71 -20.33 26.81
N LYS A 177 13.68 -20.07 28.12
CA LYS A 177 13.46 -18.73 28.65
C LYS A 177 14.62 -17.81 28.23
N PRO A 178 14.39 -16.49 28.09
CA PRO A 178 15.47 -15.56 27.80
C PRO A 178 16.57 -15.62 28.86
N GLN A 179 17.82 -15.68 28.42
CA GLN A 179 19.02 -15.70 29.29
C GLN A 179 19.95 -14.55 28.93
N ASP A 180 20.98 -14.31 29.73
CA ASP A 180 21.98 -13.30 29.40
C ASP A 180 22.72 -13.65 28.10
N CYS A 181 22.91 -12.63 27.25
CA CYS A 181 23.64 -12.79 26.00
C CYS A 181 25.11 -13.11 26.24
N LEU A 182 25.65 -14.10 25.53
CA LEU A 182 27.10 -14.30 25.49
C LEU A 182 27.79 -13.11 24.85
N LYS A 183 28.93 -12.72 25.43
CA LYS A 183 29.81 -11.70 24.86
C LYS A 183 30.54 -12.30 23.67
N VAL A 184 30.27 -11.76 22.48
CA VAL A 184 30.91 -12.17 21.23
C VAL A 184 31.75 -11.00 20.74
N PRO A 185 33.03 -11.21 20.37
CA PRO A 185 33.88 -10.17 19.79
C PRO A 185 33.20 -9.57 18.55
N THR A 186 33.03 -8.26 18.54
CA THR A 186 32.69 -7.53 17.32
C THR A 186 33.90 -7.56 16.40
N LYS A 187 33.75 -8.10 15.19
CA LYS A 187 34.71 -7.82 14.13
C LYS A 187 34.63 -6.31 13.87
N ILE A 188 35.72 -5.61 14.16
CA ILE A 188 35.93 -4.20 13.80
C ILE A 188 36.22 -4.18 12.30
#